data_AF-B4VWD4-F1
#
_entry.id   AF-B4VWD4-F1
#
_cell.length_a   1.000
_cell.length_b   1.000
_cell.length_c   1.000
_cell.angle_alpha   90.00
_cell.angle_beta   90.00
_cell.angle_gamma   90.00
#
_symmetry.space_group_name_H-M   'P 1'
#
loop_
_entity.id
_entity.type
_entity.pdbx_description
1 polymer ?
#
loop_
_entity_poly.entity_id
_entity_poly.type
_entity_poly.pdbx_seq_one_letter_code
_entity_poly.pdbx_strand_id
1 'polypeptide(L)'
;MATFRDILTYYRPYWGISIFSITAASLLEIIDLVVPYAIGQILNVLSDQPLDRLMQTVITPVATLTQNPVNQSFSLTVLVGIIFIVTVVRALIQPWLGSWFHWAIPLRARRDQSENAIRKILTLPLEFYDENNPGRIAGRLAKGLANHTWTYPEIAGQLIPKLARVCGIFVVIWFIEWRIALLFLISFVFILGL
;
A
#
# COMPACT_ATOMS: atom_id res chain seq x y z
N MET A 1 6.46 -25.55 -14.51
CA MET A 1 5.68 -24.73 -13.55
C MET A 1 6.43 -23.42 -13.41
N ALA A 2 5.80 -22.27 -13.67
CA ALA A 2 6.46 -20.98 -13.50
C ALA A 2 6.76 -20.77 -12.01
N THR A 3 8.01 -20.51 -11.68
CA THR A 3 8.44 -20.35 -10.29
C THR A 3 8.22 -18.89 -9.88
N PHE A 4 7.95 -18.59 -8.61
CA PHE A 4 7.86 -17.19 -8.11
C PHE A 4 9.08 -16.35 -8.50
N ARG A 5 10.25 -16.98 -8.64
CA ARG A 5 11.48 -16.37 -9.13
C ARG A 5 11.36 -15.83 -10.55
N ASP A 6 10.65 -16.53 -11.44
CA ASP A 6 10.46 -16.14 -12.85
C ASP A 6 9.59 -14.88 -12.98
N ILE A 7 8.62 -14.72 -12.06
CA ILE A 7 7.80 -13.50 -11.94
C ILE A 7 8.67 -12.33 -11.47
N LEU A 8 9.56 -12.57 -10.51
CA LEU A 8 10.48 -11.56 -10.00
C LEU A 8 11.49 -11.10 -11.06
N THR A 9 12.03 -12.01 -11.89
CA THR A 9 12.92 -11.67 -13.01
C THR A 9 12.19 -10.93 -14.14
N TYR A 10 10.90 -11.19 -14.37
CA TYR A 10 10.09 -10.50 -15.38
C TYR A 10 10.04 -8.97 -15.16
N TYR A 11 9.97 -8.53 -13.90
CA TYR A 11 9.93 -7.11 -13.52
C TYR A 11 11.30 -6.52 -13.18
N ARG A 12 12.39 -7.28 -13.30
CA ARG A 12 13.75 -6.84 -12.91
C ARG A 12 14.16 -5.47 -13.46
N PRO A 13 13.86 -5.09 -14.72
CA PRO A 13 14.18 -3.76 -15.24
C PRO A 13 13.46 -2.61 -14.51
N TYR A 14 12.35 -2.90 -13.84
CA TYR A 14 11.47 -1.93 -13.18
C TYR A 14 11.52 -2.00 -11.65
N TRP A 15 12.43 -2.76 -11.05
CA TRP A 15 12.48 -2.97 -9.60
C TRP A 15 12.64 -1.68 -8.80
N GLY A 16 13.48 -0.73 -9.25
CA GLY A 16 13.65 0.54 -8.53
C GLY A 16 12.34 1.32 -8.38
N ILE A 17 11.58 1.43 -9.47
CA ILE A 17 10.28 2.13 -9.49
C ILE A 17 9.22 1.32 -8.74
N SER A 18 9.27 -0.01 -8.85
CA SER A 18 8.34 -0.92 -8.18
C SER A 18 8.47 -0.86 -6.66
N ILE A 19 9.70 -0.93 -6.14
CA ILE A 19 9.98 -0.83 -4.71
C ILE A 19 9.55 0.55 -4.21
N PHE A 20 9.94 1.62 -4.91
CA PHE A 20 9.53 2.98 -4.55
C PHE A 20 8.02 3.13 -4.47
N SER A 21 7.27 2.66 -5.49
CA SER A 21 5.81 2.77 -5.49
C SER A 21 5.16 1.94 -4.39
N ILE A 22 5.62 0.70 -4.17
CA ILE A 22 5.09 -0.17 -3.12
C ILE A 22 5.34 0.44 -1.74
N THR A 23 6.55 0.94 -1.49
CA THR A 23 6.89 1.60 -0.23
C THR A 23 6.08 2.87 -0.04
N ALA A 24 5.93 3.69 -1.08
CA ALA A 24 5.13 4.91 -1.01
C ALA A 24 3.65 4.62 -0.71
N ALA A 25 3.05 3.64 -1.40
CA ALA A 25 1.69 3.21 -1.14
C ALA A 25 1.52 2.65 0.28
N SER A 26 2.49 1.86 0.75
CA SER A 26 2.49 1.31 2.11
C SER A 26 2.60 2.41 3.18
N LEU A 27 3.43 3.43 2.95
CA LEU A 27 3.55 4.58 3.84
C LEU A 27 2.26 5.40 3.89
N LEU A 28 1.60 5.61 2.74
CA LEU A 28 0.29 6.29 2.71
C LEU A 28 -0.76 5.52 3.52
N GLU A 29 -0.80 4.19 3.38
CA GLU A 29 -1.73 3.35 4.14
C GLU A 29 -1.47 3.36 5.65
N ILE A 30 -0.21 3.54 6.08
CA ILE A 30 0.16 3.72 7.49
C ILE A 30 -0.20 5.13 7.98
N ILE A 31 0.04 6.17 7.17
CA ILE A 31 -0.35 7.56 7.49
C ILE A 31 -1.86 7.65 7.72
N ASP A 32 -2.66 6.85 7.02
CA ASP A 32 -4.12 6.81 7.24
C ASP A 32 -4.52 6.39 8.65
N LEU A 33 -3.64 5.67 9.37
CA LEU A 33 -3.89 5.27 10.76
C LEU A 33 -3.84 6.47 11.73
N VAL A 34 -3.31 7.61 11.30
CA VAL A 34 -3.37 8.86 12.08
C VAL A 34 -4.81 9.30 12.27
N VAL A 35 -5.71 9.05 11.33
CA VAL A 35 -7.12 9.45 11.43
C VAL A 35 -7.86 8.74 12.59
N PRO A 36 -7.92 7.40 12.66
CA PRO A 36 -8.56 6.72 13.77
C PRO A 36 -7.85 6.99 15.11
N TYR A 37 -6.53 7.14 15.10
CA TYR A 37 -5.79 7.56 16.30
C TYR A 37 -6.22 8.95 16.79
N ALA A 38 -6.27 9.95 15.90
CA ALA A 38 -6.70 11.30 16.22
C ALA A 38 -8.16 11.36 16.70
N ILE A 39 -9.04 10.53 16.12
CA ILE A 39 -10.42 10.38 16.61
C ILE A 39 -10.44 9.85 18.05
N GLY A 40 -9.62 8.84 18.37
CA GLY A 40 -9.48 8.36 19.75
C GLY A 40 -9.02 9.46 20.71
N GLN A 41 -8.10 10.33 20.28
CA GLN A 41 -7.64 11.45 21.10
C GLN A 41 -8.69 12.55 21.25
N ILE A 42 -9.51 12.81 20.22
CA ILE A 42 -10.67 13.70 20.32
C ILE A 42 -11.63 13.19 21.39
N LEU A 43 -11.92 11.88 21.41
CA LEU A 43 -12.78 11.27 22.43
C LEU A 43 -12.20 11.42 23.85
N ASN A 44 -10.89 11.26 24.01
CA ASN A 44 -10.23 11.48 25.31
C ASN A 44 -10.39 12.93 25.77
N VAL A 45 -10.15 13.90 24.89
CA VAL A 45 -10.31 15.33 25.20
C VAL A 45 -11.76 15.69 25.53
N LEU A 46 -12.73 15.09 24.83
CA LEU A 46 -14.16 15.28 25.12
C LEU A 46 -14.61 14.61 26.42
N SER A 47 -13.88 13.59 26.88
CA SER A 47 -14.17 12.84 28.11
C SER A 47 -13.35 13.31 29.31
N ASP A 48 -12.74 14.50 29.23
CA ASP A 48 -11.86 15.09 30.24
C ASP A 48 -10.67 14.18 30.65
N GLN A 49 -10.27 13.28 29.76
CA GLN A 49 -9.09 12.44 29.94
C GLN A 49 -7.84 13.14 29.40
N PRO A 50 -6.66 12.88 30.00
CA PRO A 50 -5.42 13.45 29.50
C PRO A 50 -5.13 12.95 28.08
N LEU A 51 -4.67 13.87 27.23
CA LEU A 51 -4.09 13.54 25.93
C LEU A 51 -2.94 12.55 26.10
N ASP A 52 -2.79 11.65 25.14
CA ASP A 52 -1.67 10.72 25.13
C ASP A 52 -0.33 11.46 24.92
N ARG A 53 0.78 10.88 25.41
CA ARG A 53 2.12 11.53 25.42
C ARG A 53 2.54 12.01 24.03
N LEU A 54 2.22 11.25 22.99
CA LEU A 54 2.53 11.59 21.60
C LEU A 54 1.82 12.88 21.17
N MET A 55 0.53 13.05 21.49
CA MET A 55 -0.20 14.26 21.13
C MET A 55 0.19 15.46 21.97
N GLN A 56 0.54 15.26 23.24
CA GLN A 56 1.09 16.34 24.07
C GLN A 56 2.36 16.92 23.44
N THR A 57 3.27 16.08 22.95
CA THR A 57 4.50 16.56 22.27
C THR A 57 4.25 17.33 20.97
N VAL A 58 3.09 17.15 20.33
CA VAL A 58 2.70 17.90 19.13
C VAL A 58 1.94 19.17 19.49
N ILE A 59 1.05 19.12 20.48
CA ILE A 59 0.16 20.23 20.85
C ILE A 59 0.92 21.32 21.62
N THR A 60 1.85 20.96 22.52
CA THR A 60 2.63 21.94 23.30
C THR A 60 3.43 22.91 22.41
N PRO A 61 4.23 22.48 21.41
CA PRO A 61 4.93 23.41 20.54
C PRO A 61 3.98 24.23 19.66
N VAL A 62 2.88 23.63 19.17
CA VAL A 62 1.88 24.36 18.37
C VAL A 62 1.19 25.44 19.20
N ALA A 63 0.89 25.18 20.47
CA ALA A 63 0.35 26.17 21.40
C ALA A 63 1.33 27.31 21.68
N THR A 64 2.63 27.00 21.84
CA THR A 64 3.66 28.05 22.01
C THR A 64 3.82 28.93 20.78
N LEU A 65 3.65 28.37 19.58
CA LEU A 65 3.69 29.10 18.31
C LEU A 65 2.46 30.00 18.09
N THR A 66 1.29 29.56 18.56
CA THR A 66 0.03 30.32 18.39
C THR A 66 -0.32 31.22 19.57
N GLN A 67 0.52 31.28 20.61
CA GLN A 67 0.35 32.10 21.82
C GLN A 67 -1.03 31.92 22.50
N ASN A 68 -1.65 30.76 22.36
CA ASN A 68 -2.94 30.45 22.97
C ASN A 68 -2.76 29.49 24.16
N PRO A 69 -3.54 29.64 25.25
CA PRO A 69 -3.55 28.67 26.33
C PRO A 69 -4.03 27.30 25.81
N VAL A 70 -3.45 26.22 26.34
CA VAL A 70 -3.84 24.84 26.02
C VAL A 70 -5.20 24.54 26.66
N ASN A 71 -6.25 25.06 26.02
CA ASN A 71 -7.64 24.81 26.38
C ASN A 71 -8.17 23.59 25.61
N GLN A 72 -9.25 23.00 26.12
CA GLN A 72 -9.94 21.87 25.48
C GLN A 72 -10.30 22.17 24.01
N SER A 73 -10.90 23.34 23.75
CA SER A 73 -11.25 23.77 22.39
C SER A 73 -10.05 23.90 21.46
N PHE A 74 -8.91 24.37 21.96
CA PHE A 74 -7.69 24.50 21.16
C PHE A 74 -7.14 23.12 20.75
N SER A 75 -7.11 22.17 21.70
CA SER A 75 -6.68 20.79 21.44
C SER A 75 -7.56 20.12 20.40
N LEU A 76 -8.89 20.31 20.47
CA LEU A 76 -9.84 19.80 19.48
C LEU A 76 -9.61 20.43 18.10
N THR A 77 -9.44 21.75 18.02
CA THR A 77 -9.16 22.44 16.75
C THR A 77 -7.87 21.93 16.11
N VAL A 78 -6.81 21.71 16.90
CA VAL A 78 -5.55 21.15 16.39
C VAL A 78 -5.73 19.72 15.89
N LEU A 79 -6.43 18.85 16.64
CA LEU A 79 -6.67 17.47 16.22
C LEU A 79 -7.50 17.38 14.93
N VAL A 80 -8.56 18.17 14.82
CA VAL A 80 -9.36 18.28 13.59
C VAL A 80 -8.51 18.84 12.44
N GLY A 81 -7.67 19.84 12.72
CA GLY A 81 -6.72 20.40 11.75
C GLY A 81 -5.73 19.34 11.24
N ILE A 82 -5.19 18.49 12.11
CA ILE A 82 -4.31 17.38 11.73
C ILE A 82 -5.06 16.40 10.82
N ILE A 83 -6.27 16.00 11.18
CA ILE A 83 -7.10 15.10 10.34
C ILE A 83 -7.33 15.75 8.98
N PHE A 84 -7.67 17.04 8.93
CA PHE A 84 -7.89 17.76 7.69
C PHE A 84 -6.63 17.80 6.81
N ILE A 85 -5.48 18.15 7.39
CA ILE A 85 -4.21 18.20 6.65
C ILE A 85 -3.85 16.81 6.12
N VAL A 86 -3.90 15.78 6.96
CA VAL A 86 -3.57 14.40 6.57
C VAL A 86 -4.48 13.93 5.44
N THR A 87 -5.79 14.14 5.54
CA THR A 87 -6.76 13.68 4.53
C THR A 87 -6.65 14.44 3.21
N VAL A 88 -6.48 15.76 3.24
CA VAL A 88 -6.35 16.59 2.03
C VAL A 88 -5.03 16.32 1.32
N VAL A 89 -3.90 16.35 2.05
CA VAL A 89 -2.58 16.08 1.47
C VAL A 89 -2.55 14.68 0.86
N ARG A 90 -3.11 13.69 1.56
CA ARG A 90 -3.26 12.34 1.03
C ARG A 90 -4.09 12.31 -0.25
N ALA A 91 -5.25 12.96 -0.27
CA ALA A 91 -6.13 12.96 -1.44
C ALA A 91 -5.44 13.50 -2.70
N LEU A 92 -4.55 14.49 -2.56
CA LEU A 92 -3.76 15.03 -3.66
C LEU A 92 -2.68 14.06 -4.14
N ILE A 93 -2.03 13.34 -3.22
CA ILE A 93 -0.89 12.46 -3.51
C ILE A 93 -1.34 11.06 -3.99
N GLN A 94 -2.49 10.58 -3.50
CA GLN A 94 -2.99 9.22 -3.72
C GLN A 94 -3.12 8.80 -5.20
N PRO A 95 -3.59 9.65 -6.14
CA PRO A 95 -3.69 9.24 -7.54
C PRO A 95 -2.33 8.91 -8.16
N TRP A 96 -1.28 9.61 -7.71
CA TRP A 96 0.07 9.51 -8.25
C TRP A 96 0.81 8.32 -7.63
N LEU A 97 0.91 8.30 -6.29
CA LEU A 97 1.66 7.25 -5.57
C LEU A 97 0.89 5.93 -5.44
N GLY A 98 -0.44 5.97 -5.49
CA GLY A 98 -1.28 4.79 -5.43
C GLY A 98 -1.52 4.19 -6.81
N SER A 99 -2.42 4.77 -7.61
CA SER A 99 -2.89 4.08 -8.83
C SER A 99 -1.88 4.11 -9.99
N TRP A 100 -1.26 5.27 -10.22
CA TRP A 100 -0.54 5.51 -11.49
C TRP A 100 0.69 4.60 -11.68
N PHE A 101 1.60 4.54 -10.71
CA PHE A 101 2.80 3.71 -10.83
C PHE A 101 2.48 2.21 -10.89
N HIS A 102 1.48 1.75 -10.14
CA HIS A 102 1.10 0.34 -10.12
C HIS A 102 0.48 -0.13 -11.44
N TRP A 103 -0.09 0.76 -12.25
CA TRP A 103 -0.53 0.46 -13.62
C TRP A 103 0.54 0.72 -14.68
N ALA A 104 1.35 1.77 -14.54
CA ALA A 104 2.36 2.13 -15.52
C ALA A 104 3.43 1.05 -15.68
N ILE A 105 3.89 0.45 -14.57
CA ILE A 105 4.92 -0.60 -14.56
C ILE A 105 4.49 -1.86 -15.34
N PRO A 106 3.34 -2.50 -15.03
CA PRO A 106 2.92 -3.72 -15.73
C PRO A 106 2.55 -3.46 -17.18
N LEU A 107 2.04 -2.27 -17.52
CA LEU A 107 1.75 -1.91 -18.92
C LEU A 107 3.03 -1.76 -19.75
N ARG A 108 4.08 -1.14 -19.19
CA ARG A 108 5.40 -1.06 -19.85
C ARG A 108 6.05 -2.43 -19.96
N ALA A 109 6.03 -3.21 -18.89
CA ALA A 109 6.55 -4.58 -18.91
C ALA A 109 5.81 -5.45 -19.94
N ARG A 110 4.48 -5.31 -20.05
CA ARG A 110 3.68 -6.00 -21.08
C ARG A 110 4.14 -5.65 -22.50
N ARG A 111 4.43 -4.37 -22.78
CA ARG A 111 4.93 -3.93 -24.08
C ARG A 111 6.26 -4.61 -24.43
N ASP A 112 7.25 -4.51 -23.54
CA ASP A 112 8.59 -5.04 -23.78
C ASP A 112 8.57 -6.56 -23.97
N GLN A 113 7.74 -7.25 -23.20
CA GLN A 113 7.66 -8.71 -23.22
C GLN A 113 6.83 -9.22 -24.40
N SER A 114 5.85 -8.43 -24.87
CA SER A 114 5.18 -8.68 -26.15
C SER A 114 6.18 -8.60 -27.30
N GLU A 115 7.02 -7.57 -27.32
CA GLU A 115 8.06 -7.40 -28.36
C GLU A 115 9.06 -8.55 -28.35
N ASN A 116 9.57 -8.93 -27.17
CA ASN A 116 10.51 -10.04 -27.03
C ASN A 116 9.89 -11.38 -27.45
N ALA A 117 8.64 -11.63 -27.09
CA ALA A 117 7.95 -12.85 -27.47
C ALA A 117 7.71 -12.94 -28.99
N ILE A 118 7.29 -11.84 -29.61
CA ILE A 118 7.12 -11.78 -31.08
C ILE A 118 8.47 -11.99 -31.77
N ARG A 119 9.54 -11.31 -31.32
CA ARG A 119 10.89 -11.50 -31.83
C ARG A 119 11.33 -12.96 -31.74
N LYS A 120 11.05 -13.62 -30.61
CA LYS A 120 11.39 -15.04 -30.43
C LYS A 120 10.61 -15.93 -31.39
N ILE A 121 9.29 -15.73 -31.50
CA ILE A 121 8.43 -16.48 -32.43
C ILE A 121 9.02 -16.40 -33.84
N LEU A 122 9.30 -15.19 -34.35
CA LEU A 122 9.85 -14.98 -35.70
C LEU A 122 11.22 -15.67 -35.97
N THR A 123 11.93 -16.11 -34.94
CA THR A 123 13.23 -16.83 -35.08
C THR A 123 13.12 -18.35 -34.95
N LEU A 124 11.93 -18.90 -34.70
CA LEU A 124 11.74 -20.35 -34.55
C LEU A 124 11.83 -21.08 -35.90
N PRO A 125 12.33 -22.33 -35.92
CA PRO A 125 12.41 -23.14 -37.13
C PRO A 125 11.02 -23.47 -37.67
N LEU A 126 10.91 -23.73 -38.97
CA LEU A 126 9.64 -24.01 -39.65
C LEU A 126 8.87 -25.19 -39.02
N GLU A 127 9.60 -26.22 -38.61
CA GLU A 127 9.07 -27.43 -37.96
C GLU A 127 8.24 -27.12 -36.70
N PHE A 128 8.58 -26.06 -35.96
CA PHE A 128 7.80 -25.63 -34.80
C PHE A 128 6.38 -25.18 -35.19
N TYR A 129 6.22 -24.56 -36.35
CA TYR A 129 4.94 -24.04 -36.85
C TYR A 129 4.05 -25.13 -37.44
N ASP A 130 4.66 -26.18 -38.01
CA ASP A 130 3.95 -27.34 -38.51
C ASP A 130 3.29 -28.14 -37.37
N GLU A 131 3.96 -28.21 -36.21
CA GLU A 131 3.43 -28.89 -35.02
C GLU A 131 2.49 -28.00 -34.18
N ASN A 132 2.67 -26.66 -34.21
CA ASN A 132 1.93 -25.72 -33.38
C ASN A 132 1.05 -24.76 -34.17
N ASN A 133 -0.28 -24.97 -34.08
CA ASN A 133 -1.27 -24.07 -34.65
C ASN A 133 -1.06 -22.60 -34.19
N PRO A 134 -1.01 -21.63 -35.12
CA PRO A 134 -0.88 -20.20 -34.82
C PRO A 134 -1.84 -19.67 -33.74
N GLY A 135 -3.10 -20.15 -33.73
CA GLY A 135 -4.08 -19.75 -32.71
C GLY A 135 -3.72 -20.24 -31.30
N ARG A 136 -3.09 -21.41 -31.20
CA ARG A 136 -2.59 -21.95 -29.92
C ARG A 136 -1.39 -21.15 -29.42
N ILE A 137 -0.49 -20.74 -30.32
CA ILE A 137 0.66 -19.89 -29.99
C ILE A 137 0.18 -18.51 -29.51
N ALA A 138 -0.68 -17.86 -30.30
CA ALA A 138 -1.24 -16.54 -29.97
C ALA A 138 -2.04 -16.57 -28.66
N GLY A 139 -2.87 -17.60 -28.45
CA GLY A 139 -3.65 -17.77 -27.24
C GLY A 139 -2.80 -17.96 -25.99
N ARG A 140 -1.72 -18.76 -26.07
CA ARG A 140 -0.77 -18.92 -24.95
C ARG A 140 -0.03 -17.63 -24.64
N LEU A 141 0.44 -16.91 -25.67
CA LEU A 141 1.15 -15.65 -25.50
C LEU A 141 0.24 -14.59 -24.86
N ALA A 142 -0.97 -14.40 -25.41
CA ALA A 142 -1.92 -13.42 -24.92
C ALA A 142 -2.34 -13.70 -23.48
N LYS A 143 -2.66 -14.96 -23.14
CA LYS A 143 -3.01 -15.36 -21.77
C LYS A 143 -1.85 -15.21 -20.80
N GLY A 144 -0.63 -15.61 -21.21
CA GLY A 144 0.56 -15.48 -20.37
C GLY A 144 0.86 -14.02 -20.03
N LEU A 145 0.90 -13.14 -21.04
CA LEU A 145 1.13 -11.71 -20.84
C LEU A 145 0.00 -11.05 -20.05
N ALA A 146 -1.26 -11.41 -20.31
CA ALA A 146 -2.40 -10.86 -19.58
C ALA A 146 -2.33 -11.23 -18.10
N ASN A 147 -2.14 -12.51 -17.74
CA ASN A 147 -2.07 -12.92 -16.35
C ASN A 147 -1.00 -12.14 -15.57
N HIS A 148 0.22 -12.01 -16.11
CA HIS A 148 1.26 -11.21 -15.44
C HIS A 148 0.87 -9.74 -15.30
N THR A 149 0.27 -9.15 -16.33
CA THR A 149 -0.13 -7.73 -16.33
C THR A 149 -1.19 -7.43 -15.26
N TRP A 150 -2.18 -8.30 -15.09
CA TRP A 150 -3.30 -8.06 -14.17
C TRP A 150 -2.97 -8.45 -12.72
N THR A 151 -2.15 -9.48 -12.50
CA THR A 151 -1.77 -9.91 -11.15
C THR A 151 -0.85 -8.90 -10.45
N TYR A 152 -0.01 -8.18 -11.19
CA TYR A 152 0.95 -7.26 -10.58
C TYR A 152 0.30 -6.09 -9.81
N PRO A 153 -0.64 -5.30 -10.38
CA PRO A 153 -1.33 -4.24 -9.64
C PRO A 153 -2.05 -4.75 -8.39
N GLU A 154 -2.63 -5.94 -8.43
CA GLU A 154 -3.33 -6.53 -7.29
C GLU A 154 -2.37 -6.85 -6.15
N ILE A 155 -1.24 -7.50 -6.45
CA ILE A 155 -0.26 -7.85 -5.43
C ILE A 155 0.50 -6.60 -4.95
N ALA A 156 1.13 -5.88 -5.87
CA ALA A 156 2.01 -4.77 -5.53
C ALA A 156 1.24 -3.55 -5.03
N GLY A 157 0.05 -3.28 -5.59
CA GLY A 157 -0.73 -2.10 -5.28
C GLY A 157 -1.81 -2.28 -4.23
N GLN A 158 -2.24 -3.51 -3.95
CA GLN A 158 -3.27 -3.76 -2.94
C GLN A 158 -2.80 -4.69 -1.83
N LEU A 159 -2.27 -5.87 -2.15
CA LEU A 159 -1.91 -6.86 -1.13
C LEU A 159 -0.83 -6.33 -0.19
N ILE A 160 0.31 -5.88 -0.73
CA ILE A 160 1.45 -5.42 0.10
C ILE A 160 1.07 -4.18 0.93
N PRO A 161 0.47 -3.11 0.36
CA PRO A 161 0.11 -1.94 1.15
C PRO A 161 -0.94 -2.24 2.23
N LYS A 162 -1.92 -3.12 1.95
CA LYS A 162 -2.90 -3.55 2.96
C LYS A 162 -2.27 -4.39 4.06
N LEU A 163 -1.33 -5.28 3.74
CA LEU A 163 -0.57 -6.02 4.74
C LEU A 163 0.23 -5.06 5.64
N ALA A 164 0.87 -4.05 5.04
CA ALA A 164 1.54 -3.00 5.79
C ALA A 164 0.57 -2.22 6.70
N ARG A 165 -0.64 -1.91 6.23
CA ARG A 165 -1.70 -1.29 7.05
C ARG A 165 -2.06 -2.17 8.25
N VAL A 166 -2.31 -3.46 8.03
CA VAL A 166 -2.65 -4.41 9.10
C VAL A 166 -1.54 -4.46 10.14
N CYS A 167 -0.27 -4.59 9.71
CA CYS A 167 0.88 -4.50 10.61
C CYS A 167 0.92 -3.17 11.37
N GLY A 168 0.66 -2.05 10.69
CA GLY A 168 0.58 -0.73 11.30
C GLY A 168 -0.49 -0.64 12.37
N ILE A 169 -1.68 -1.20 12.15
CA ILE A 169 -2.77 -1.23 13.14
C ILE A 169 -2.31 -1.95 14.41
N PHE A 170 -1.69 -3.12 14.29
CA PHE A 170 -1.18 -3.85 15.45
C PHE A 170 -0.12 -3.05 16.20
N VAL A 171 0.80 -2.39 15.49
CA VAL A 171 1.82 -1.54 16.10
C VAL A 171 1.19 -0.37 16.87
N VAL A 172 0.20 0.31 16.29
CA VAL A 172 -0.51 1.41 16.95
C VAL A 172 -1.23 0.93 18.20
N ILE A 173 -1.98 -0.18 18.13
CA ILE A 173 -2.68 -0.73 19.30
C ILE A 173 -1.68 -1.16 20.38
N TRP A 174 -0.55 -1.74 19.98
CA TRP A 174 0.51 -2.14 20.92
C TRP A 174 1.08 -0.95 21.72
N PHE A 175 1.25 0.20 21.07
CA PHE A 175 1.69 1.42 21.76
C PHE A 175 0.63 2.01 22.69
N ILE A 176 -0.66 1.87 22.36
CA ILE A 176 -1.77 2.35 23.20
C ILE A 176 -1.92 1.45 24.42
N GLU A 177 -2.15 0.15 24.22
CA GLU A 177 -2.33 -0.83 25.29
C GLU A 177 -1.91 -2.22 24.81
N TRP A 178 -0.74 -2.67 25.26
CA TRP A 178 -0.14 -3.94 24.85
C TRP A 178 -1.00 -5.16 25.23
N ARG A 179 -1.80 -5.09 26.31
CA ARG A 179 -2.70 -6.19 26.72
C ARG A 179 -3.81 -6.43 25.70
N ILE A 180 -4.43 -5.34 25.23
CA ILE A 180 -5.49 -5.38 24.21
C ILE A 180 -4.90 -5.85 22.88
N ALA A 181 -3.71 -5.36 22.52
CA ALA A 181 -3.02 -5.77 21.30
C ALA A 181 -2.77 -7.29 21.26
N LEU A 182 -2.33 -7.88 22.36
CA LEU A 182 -2.01 -9.31 22.45
C LEU A 182 -3.28 -10.17 22.35
N LEU A 183 -4.36 -9.80 23.06
CA LEU A 183 -5.67 -10.48 22.93
C LEU A 183 -6.23 -10.39 21.51
N PHE A 184 -6.07 -9.24 20.86
CA PHE A 184 -6.52 -9.03 19.49
C PHE A 184 -5.69 -9.86 18.50
N LEU A 185 -4.36 -9.94 18.70
CA LEU A 185 -3.47 -10.77 17.90
C LEU A 185 -3.82 -12.26 18.01
N ILE A 186 -4.08 -12.76 19.22
CA ILE A 186 -4.51 -14.15 19.44
C ILE A 186 -5.82 -14.42 18.69
N SER A 187 -6.81 -13.52 18.85
CA SER A 187 -8.09 -13.64 18.15
C SER A 187 -7.92 -13.66 16.63
N PHE A 188 -7.04 -12.80 16.09
CA PHE A 188 -6.75 -12.73 14.66
C PHE A 188 -6.09 -14.00 14.13
N VAL A 189 -5.09 -14.54 14.83
CA VAL A 189 -4.43 -15.79 14.46
C VAL A 189 -5.39 -16.98 14.53
N PHE A 190 -6.26 -17.01 15.56
CA PHE A 190 -7.27 -18.06 15.69
C PHE A 190 -8.24 -18.05 14.51
N ILE A 191 -8.75 -16.88 14.11
CA ILE A 191 -9.68 -16.75 12.97
C ILE A 191 -8.99 -17.13 11.64
N LEU A 192 -7.72 -16.78 11.45
CA LEU A 192 -6.97 -17.16 10.24
C LEU A 192 -6.61 -18.64 10.18
N GLY A 193 -6.49 -19.29 11.33
CA GLY A 193 -6.20 -20.72 11.43
C GLY A 193 -7.43 -21.62 11.29
N LEU A 194 -8.64 -21.05 11.24
CA LEU A 194 -9.94 -21.72 11.17
C LEU A 194 -10.46 -21.73 9.73
#